data_AF-A0A0R1U0X3-F1
#
_entry.id   AF-A0A0R1U0X3-F1
#
_cell.length_a   1.000
_cell.length_b   1.000
_cell.length_c   1.000
_cell.angle_alpha   90.00
_cell.angle_beta   90.00
_cell.angle_gamma   90.00
#
_symmetry.space_group_name_H-M   'P 1'
#
loop_
_entity.id
_entity.type
_entity.pdbx_description
1 polymer ?
#
loop_
_entity_poly.entity_id
_entity_poly.type
_entity_poly.pdbx_seq_one_letter_code
_entity_poly.pdbx_strand_id
1 'polypeptide(L)' 'MPKTDIVIKLTGSETVDGLVDTVEAKLNQQYGFLAVAFRQQLMWVHGDDEKIDLIRQFVTLE' A
#
# COMPACT_ATOMS: atom_id res chain seq x y z
N MET A 1 -0.33 10.98 -7.65
CA MET A 1 -1.29 11.47 -6.65
C MET A 1 -0.51 12.04 -5.47
N PRO A 2 -1.01 13.04 -4.71
CA PRO A 2 -0.37 13.41 -3.46
C PRO A 2 -0.33 12.16 -2.56
N LYS A 3 0.85 11.81 -2.03
CA LYS A 3 0.98 10.71 -1.07
C LYS A 3 0.11 11.03 0.14
N THR A 4 -0.55 10.01 0.69
CA THR A 4 -1.25 10.19 1.96
C THR A 4 -0.22 10.49 3.06
N ASP A 5 -0.71 11.05 4.16
CA ASP A 5 0.02 11.22 5.41
C ASP A 5 0.21 9.89 6.17
N ILE A 6 -0.22 8.76 5.59
CA ILE A 6 0.00 7.44 6.16
C ILE A 6 1.48 7.08 6.04
N VAL A 7 2.06 6.79 7.21
CA VAL A 7 3.42 6.28 7.36
C VAL A 7 3.35 4.84 7.85
N ILE A 8 3.99 3.93 7.12
CA ILE A 8 4.12 2.52 7.47
C ILE A 8 5.57 2.22 7.76
N LYS A 9 5.84 1.73 8.96
CA LYS A 9 7.16 1.31 9.38
C LYS A 9 7.38 -0.12 8.91
N LEU A 10 8.36 -0.31 8.04
CA LEU A 10 8.76 -1.63 7.58
C LEU A 10 9.42 -2.38 8.74
N THR A 11 8.74 -3.39 9.27
CA THR A 11 9.44 -4.36 10.11
C THR A 11 10.25 -5.28 9.21
N GLY A 12 11.51 -5.55 9.54
CA GLY A 12 12.42 -6.35 8.69
C GLY A 12 11.99 -7.80 8.41
N SER A 13 10.82 -8.20 8.89
CA SER A 13 10.20 -9.52 8.72
C SER A 13 8.89 -9.49 7.90
N GLU A 14 8.42 -8.31 7.47
CA GLU A 14 7.20 -8.20 6.67
C GLU A 14 7.40 -8.72 5.25
N THR A 15 6.50 -9.60 4.81
CA THR A 15 6.39 -9.99 3.40
C THR A 15 5.70 -8.88 2.61
N VAL A 16 5.93 -8.82 1.30
CA VAL A 16 5.27 -7.83 0.43
C VAL A 16 3.75 -7.96 0.48
N ASP A 17 3.21 -9.19 0.52
CA ASP A 17 1.77 -9.41 0.68
C ASP A 17 1.25 -8.90 2.04
N GLY A 18 2.00 -9.09 3.12
CA GLY A 18 1.63 -8.55 4.43
C GLY A 18 1.66 -7.01 4.46
N LEU A 19 2.58 -6.42 3.69
CA LEU A 19 2.64 -4.97 3.52
C LEU A 19 1.44 -4.44 2.73
N VAL A 20 1.03 -5.14 1.67
CA VAL A 20 -0.19 -4.82 0.89
C VAL A 20 -1.42 -4.83 1.79
N ASP A 21 -1.60 -5.89 2.58
CA ASP A 21 -2.74 -5.99 3.51
C ASP A 21 -2.75 -4.86 4.55
N THR A 22 -1.57 -4.52 5.08
CA THR A 22 -1.42 -3.43 6.05
C THR A 22 -1.75 -2.07 5.43
N VAL A 23 -1.27 -1.82 4.22
CA VAL A 23 -1.56 -0.59 3.45
C VAL A 23 -3.04 -0.49 3.16
N GLU A 24 -3.66 -1.56 2.68
CA GLU A 24 -5.08 -1.59 2.36
C GLU A 24 -5.94 -1.33 3.61
N ALA A 25 -5.60 -1.95 4.75
CA ALA A 25 -6.31 -1.72 6.01
C ALA A 25 -6.19 -0.26 6.48
N LYS A 26 -5.00 0.34 6.39
CA LYS A 26 -4.75 1.74 6.76
C LYS A 26 -5.49 2.71 5.83
N LEU A 27 -5.43 2.47 4.53
CA LEU A 27 -6.18 3.23 3.54
C LEU A 27 -7.68 3.10 3.80
N ASN A 28 -8.20 1.90 4.10
CA ASN A 28 -9.63 1.72 4.33
C ASN A 28 -10.12 2.46 5.58
N GLN A 29 -9.27 2.55 6.62
CA GLN A 29 -9.58 3.25 7.86
C GLN A 29 -9.66 4.78 7.70
N GLN A 30 -8.76 5.38 6.93
CA GLN A 30 -8.64 6.85 6.82
C GLN A 30 -9.19 7.41 5.51
N TYR A 31 -9.08 6.64 4.43
CA TYR A 31 -9.36 7.04 3.06
C TYR A 31 -10.00 5.88 2.26
N GLY A 32 -11.22 5.48 2.62
CA GLY A 32 -11.90 4.32 2.02
C GLY A 32 -11.91 4.28 0.47
N PHE A 33 -12.00 5.45 -0.18
CA PHE A 33 -11.91 5.53 -1.65
C PHE A 33 -10.52 5.18 -2.20
N LEU A 34 -9.44 5.49 -1.47
CA LEU A 34 -8.08 5.13 -1.85
C LEU A 34 -7.84 3.64 -1.66
N ALA A 35 -8.46 2.99 -0.68
CA ALA A 35 -8.39 1.53 -0.53
C ALA A 35 -8.98 0.82 -1.75
N VAL A 36 -10.12 1.31 -2.27
CA VAL A 36 -10.71 0.79 -3.51
C VAL A 36 -9.79 1.01 -4.71
N ALA A 37 -9.22 2.21 -4.85
CA ALA A 37 -8.27 2.51 -5.92
C ALA A 37 -7.01 1.65 -5.85
N PHE A 38 -6.47 1.45 -4.65
CA PHE A 38 -5.32 0.59 -4.38
C PHE A 38 -5.60 -0.86 -4.78
N ARG A 39 -6.74 -1.42 -4.36
CA ARG A 39 -7.16 -2.78 -4.72
C ARG A 39 -7.34 -2.96 -6.23
N GLN A 40 -7.92 -1.97 -6.91
CA GLN A 40 -8.08 -2.02 -8.37
C GLN A 40 -6.73 -2.00 -9.10
N GLN A 41 -5.77 -1.19 -8.63
CA GLN A 41 -4.44 -1.15 -9.22
C GLN A 41 -3.64 -2.43 -8.91
N LEU A 42 -3.81 -3.01 -7.73
CA LEU A 42 -3.17 -4.26 -7.32
C LEU A 42 -3.50 -5.43 -8.25
N MET A 43 -4.71 -5.47 -8.85
CA MET A 43 -5.11 -6.52 -9.80
C MET A 43 -4.21 -6.59 -11.05
N TRP A 44 -3.53 -5.49 -11.39
CA TRP A 44 -2.66 -5.37 -12.56
C TRP A 44 -1.18 -5.56 -12.24
N VAL A 45 -0.86 -5.75 -10.96
CA VAL A 45 0.50 -5.87 -10.45
C VAL A 45 0.79 -7.34 -10.17
N HIS A 46 1.93 -7.85 -10.63
CA HIS A 46 2.25 -9.28 -10.53
C HIS A 46 3.58 -9.54 -9.81
N GLY A 47 4.52 -8.59 -9.85
CA GLY A 47 5.80 -8.67 -9.14
C GLY A 47 5.80 -7.97 -7.78
N ASP A 48 6.65 -8.44 -6.87
CA ASP A 48 6.84 -7.83 -5.56
C ASP A 48 7.40 -6.40 -5.65
N ASP A 49 8.30 -6.14 -6.59
CA ASP A 49 8.83 -4.79 -6.84
C ASP A 49 7.72 -3.83 -7.30
N GLU A 50 6.83 -4.30 -8.18
CA GLU A 50 5.69 -3.51 -8.66
C GLU A 50 4.67 -3.26 -7.53
N LYS A 51 4.47 -4.21 -6.61
CA LYS A 51 3.61 -4.02 -5.43
C LYS A 51 4.21 -2.95 -4.51
N ILE A 52 5.53 -2.99 -4.28
CA ILE A 52 6.22 -2.00 -3.45
C ILE A 52 6.12 -0.60 -4.09
N ASP A 53 6.29 -0.49 -5.40
CA ASP A 53 6.14 0.78 -6.10
C ASP A 53 4.70 1.28 -6.08
N LEU A 54 3.71 0.40 -6.18
CA LEU A 54 2.31 0.74 -5.96
C LEU A 54 2.09 1.28 -4.54
N ILE A 55 2.56 0.57 -3.52
CA ILE A 55 2.44 0.99 -2.12
C ILE A 55 3.04 2.39 -1.90
N ARG A 56 4.22 2.65 -2.46
CA ARG A 56 4.91 3.95 -2.37
C ARG A 56 4.16 5.12 -3.03
N GLN A 57 3.21 4.84 -3.92
CA GLN A 57 2.35 5.88 -4.50
C GLN A 57 1.24 6.33 -3.54
N PHE A 58 0.82 5.45 -2.61
CA PHE A 58 -0.26 5.72 -1.68
C PHE A 58 0.25 6.13 -0.30
N VAL A 59 1.32 5.53 0.19
CA VAL A 59 1.85 5.74 1.55
C VAL A 59 3.33 6.07 1.55
N THR A 60 3.83 6.50 2.71
CA THR A 60 5.26 6.62 2.99
C THR A 60 5.74 5.37 3.72
N LEU A 61 6.79 4.73 3.21
CA LEU A 61 7.45 3.61 3.87
C LEU A 61 8.70 4.14 4.60
N GLU A 62 8.78 3.87 5.90
CA GLU A 62 9.91 4.22 6.79
C GLU A 62 10.61 2.98 7.36
#